data_AF-A0A183GHQ5-F1
#
_entry.id   AF-A0A183GHQ5-F1
#
_cell.length_a   1.000
_cell.length_b   1.000
_cell.length_c   1.000
_cell.angle_alpha   90.00
_cell.angle_beta   90.00
_cell.angle_gamma   90.00
#
_symmetry.space_group_name_H-M   'P 1'
#
loop_
_entity.id
_entity.type
_entity.pdbx_description
1 polymer ?
#
loop_
_entity_poly.entity_id
_entity_poly.type
_entity_poly.pdbx_seq_one_letter_code
_entity_poly.pdbx_strand_id
1 'polypeptide(L)'
;MADIKKHCIASLATVPLGRDKGQNGKDFYKYLFSHHQDLRKYFKGAENFSADDVQKSDRFEKLGTGLLLSVHILANTIDNEEVFRAFCRATIDRHVGRGLGPSLWKVFWSVWVAFLESRGAVSGDQKAAWDKLGTMFNDECQYQLAKHGLPHT
;
A
#
# COMPACT_ATOMS: atom_id res chain seq x y z
N MET A 1 6.78 -3.60 -19.18
CA MET A 1 6.54 -4.06 -17.79
C MET A 1 7.82 -4.43 -17.05
N ALA A 2 8.82 -5.05 -17.70
CA ALA A 2 10.10 -5.41 -17.07
C ALA A 2 10.78 -4.24 -16.33
N ASP A 3 10.78 -3.04 -16.94
CA ASP A 3 11.37 -1.86 -16.29
C ASP A 3 10.58 -1.40 -15.04
N ILE A 4 9.24 -1.49 -15.08
CA ILE A 4 8.39 -1.15 -13.92
C ILE A 4 8.73 -2.06 -12.74
N LYS A 5 8.74 -3.37 -12.97
CA LYS A 5 9.10 -4.37 -11.95
C LYS A 5 10.48 -4.10 -11.37
N LYS A 6 11.48 -3.94 -12.23
CA LYS A 6 12.87 -3.66 -11.83
C LYS A 6 12.96 -2.45 -10.90
N HIS A 7 12.35 -1.33 -11.28
CA HIS A 7 12.43 -0.09 -10.51
C HIS A 7 11.62 -0.17 -9.20
N CYS A 8 10.40 -0.73 -9.21
CA CYS A 8 9.62 -0.94 -7.99
C CYS A 8 10.38 -1.83 -7.01
N ILE A 9 10.86 -3.00 -7.44
CA ILE A 9 11.61 -3.93 -6.57
C ILE A 9 12.88 -3.29 -6.03
N ALA A 10 13.65 -2.58 -6.86
CA ALA A 10 14.88 -1.91 -6.41
C ALA A 10 14.59 -0.90 -5.28
N SER A 11 13.47 -0.16 -5.35
CA SER A 11 13.09 0.77 -4.30
C SER A 11 12.67 0.10 -2.98
N LEU A 12 12.24 -1.17 -3.02
CA LEU A 12 11.83 -1.94 -1.83
C LEU A 12 13.01 -2.42 -0.99
N ALA A 13 14.25 -2.27 -1.46
CA ALA A 13 15.46 -2.64 -0.71
C ALA A 13 15.60 -1.90 0.63
N THR A 14 14.97 -0.73 0.79
CA THR A 14 14.96 0.04 2.05
C THR A 14 13.94 -0.48 3.07
N VAL A 15 12.98 -1.30 2.63
CA VAL A 15 11.89 -1.88 3.44
C VAL A 15 11.74 -3.38 3.16
N PRO A 16 12.81 -4.18 3.31
CA PRO A 16 12.78 -5.60 2.95
C PRO A 16 11.82 -6.39 3.83
N LEU A 17 11.30 -7.49 3.26
CA LEU A 17 10.59 -8.52 4.01
C LEU A 17 11.57 -9.41 4.79
N GLY A 18 11.13 -9.95 5.92
CA GLY A 18 11.92 -10.89 6.73
C GLY A 18 11.26 -11.19 8.06
N ARG A 19 11.67 -12.30 8.70
CA ARG A 19 11.13 -12.74 10.00
C ARG A 19 11.39 -11.72 11.11
N ASP A 20 12.50 -11.00 11.02
CA ASP A 20 12.96 -9.96 11.97
C ASP A 20 12.71 -8.53 11.46
N LYS A 21 11.94 -8.36 10.37
CA LYS A 21 11.76 -7.07 9.68
C LYS A 21 10.37 -6.44 9.87
N GLY A 22 9.60 -6.91 10.87
CA GLY A 22 8.26 -6.38 11.17
C GLY A 22 8.22 -4.87 11.42
N GLN A 23 9.32 -4.29 11.90
CA GLN A 23 9.44 -2.85 12.14
C GLN A 23 9.24 -2.00 10.88
N ASN A 24 9.65 -2.49 9.69
CA ASN A 24 9.43 -1.75 8.44
C ASN A 24 7.94 -1.50 8.19
N GLY A 25 7.10 -2.47 8.53
CA GLY A 25 5.65 -2.35 8.39
C GLY A 25 5.03 -1.43 9.43
N LYS A 26 5.52 -1.47 10.68
CA LYS A 26 5.12 -0.51 11.72
C LYS A 26 5.47 0.92 11.32
N ASP A 27 6.65 1.12 10.76
CA ASP A 27 7.11 2.44 10.36
C ASP A 27 6.26 3.04 9.24
N PHE A 28 5.71 2.23 8.33
CA PHE A 28 4.71 2.72 7.39
C PHE A 28 3.47 3.27 8.12
N TYR A 29 2.93 2.53 9.09
CA TYR A 29 1.75 3.00 9.83
C TYR A 29 2.06 4.20 10.71
N LYS A 30 3.26 4.30 11.29
CA LYS A 30 3.73 5.51 11.99
C LYS A 30 3.76 6.70 11.04
N TYR A 31 4.33 6.53 9.85
CA TYR A 31 4.35 7.56 8.81
C TYR A 31 2.93 8.00 8.43
N LEU A 32 2.07 7.02 8.09
CA LEU A 32 0.68 7.26 7.71
C LEU A 32 -0.07 8.01 8.81
N PHE A 33 0.07 7.58 10.07
CA PHE A 33 -0.66 8.17 11.17
C PHE A 33 -0.13 9.56 11.48
N SER A 34 1.16 9.84 11.34
CA SER A 34 1.71 11.18 11.55
C SER A 34 1.29 12.19 10.47
N HIS A 35 1.24 11.77 9.20
CA HIS A 35 1.09 12.68 8.06
C HIS A 35 -0.32 12.70 7.42
N HIS A 36 -1.13 11.65 7.64
CA HIS A 36 -2.47 11.49 7.07
C HIS A 36 -3.49 11.14 8.17
N GLN A 37 -3.62 12.06 9.13
CA GLN A 37 -4.43 11.83 10.33
C GLN A 37 -5.92 11.61 10.01
N ASP A 38 -6.39 12.20 8.91
CA ASP A 38 -7.73 12.04 8.36
C ASP A 38 -8.05 10.58 7.97
N LEU A 39 -7.03 9.77 7.65
CA LEU A 39 -7.18 8.37 7.29
C LEU A 39 -7.31 7.44 8.50
N ARG A 40 -6.98 7.91 9.72
CA ARG A 40 -7.09 7.09 10.94
C ARG A 40 -8.51 6.64 11.22
N LYS A 41 -9.53 7.37 10.72
CA LYS A 41 -10.96 7.02 10.84
C LYS A 41 -11.34 5.63 10.32
N TYR A 42 -10.53 5.06 9.43
CA TYR A 42 -10.74 3.71 8.89
C TYR A 42 -10.16 2.60 9.79
N PHE A 43 -9.40 2.96 10.83
CA PHE A 43 -8.74 2.03 11.74
C PHE A 43 -9.48 2.01 13.08
N LYS A 44 -10.57 1.23 13.14
CA LYS A 44 -11.43 1.15 14.34
C LYS A 44 -10.64 0.87 15.62
N GLY A 45 -10.87 1.67 16.66
CA GLY A 45 -10.17 1.62 17.94
C GLY A 45 -8.77 2.23 17.93
N ALA A 46 -8.33 2.81 16.81
CA ALA A 46 -7.04 3.47 16.64
C ALA A 46 -7.18 4.86 15.99
N GLU A 47 -8.38 5.45 16.00
CA GLU A 47 -8.68 6.72 15.34
C GLU A 47 -7.81 7.89 15.86
N ASN A 48 -7.41 7.82 17.14
CA ASN A 48 -6.62 8.86 17.81
C ASN A 48 -5.17 8.43 18.10
N PHE A 49 -4.71 7.31 17.53
CA PHE A 49 -3.35 6.83 17.79
C PHE A 49 -2.29 7.81 17.28
N SER A 50 -1.28 8.05 18.10
CA SER A 50 -0.02 8.67 17.74
C SER A 50 0.95 7.64 17.12
N ALA A 51 2.10 8.11 16.63
CA ALA A 51 3.16 7.22 16.18
C ALA A 51 3.70 6.31 17.31
N ASP A 52 3.71 6.80 18.55
CA ASP A 52 4.16 6.01 19.71
C ASP A 52 3.15 4.91 20.07
N ASP A 53 1.86 5.18 19.91
CA ASP A 53 0.81 4.16 20.10
C ASP A 53 0.92 3.05 19.04
N VAL A 54 1.19 3.44 17.77
CA VAL A 54 1.45 2.48 16.69
C VAL A 54 2.70 1.64 16.99
N GLN A 55 3.79 2.27 17.47
CA GLN A 55 5.04 1.58 17.78
C GLN A 55 4.86 0.46 18.82
N LYS A 56 4.01 0.71 19.82
CA LYS A 56 3.74 -0.22 20.94
C LYS A 56 2.65 -1.25 20.63
N SER A 57 2.10 -1.26 19.41
CA SER A 57 0.94 -2.08 19.07
C SER A 57 1.28 -3.32 18.24
N ASP A 58 1.00 -4.50 18.79
CA ASP A 58 1.10 -5.79 18.07
C ASP A 58 0.13 -5.87 16.87
N ARG A 59 -1.00 -5.15 16.94
CA ARG A 59 -1.93 -5.04 15.81
C ARG A 59 -1.23 -4.44 14.60
N PHE A 60 -0.49 -3.35 14.80
CA PHE A 60 0.19 -2.65 13.71
C PHE A 60 1.47 -3.36 13.25
N GLU A 61 2.03 -4.25 14.06
CA GLU A 61 3.01 -5.23 13.57
C GLU A 61 2.38 -6.14 12.51
N LYS A 62 1.26 -6.80 12.86
CA LYS A 62 0.58 -7.75 11.97
C LYS A 62 0.07 -7.07 10.71
N LEU A 63 -0.58 -5.91 10.86
CA LEU A 63 -1.06 -5.12 9.71
C LEU A 63 0.12 -4.65 8.85
N GLY A 64 1.19 -4.16 9.46
CA GLY A 64 2.39 -3.69 8.77
C GLY A 64 3.03 -4.77 7.91
N THR A 65 3.26 -5.96 8.48
CA THR A 65 3.82 -7.10 7.74
C THR A 65 2.92 -7.51 6.58
N GLY A 66 1.59 -7.57 6.79
CA GLY A 66 0.63 -7.91 5.74
C GLY A 66 0.58 -6.88 4.60
N LEU A 67 0.65 -5.59 4.93
CA LEU A 67 0.72 -4.51 3.95
C LEU A 67 2.00 -4.60 3.12
N LEU A 68 3.16 -4.70 3.78
CA LEU A 68 4.44 -4.79 3.08
C LEU A 68 4.49 -5.99 2.14
N LEU A 69 4.01 -7.15 2.58
CA LEU A 69 3.90 -8.34 1.73
C LEU A 69 3.03 -8.04 0.49
N SER A 70 1.88 -7.39 0.67
CA SER A 70 0.97 -7.09 -0.43
C SER A 70 1.60 -6.17 -1.47
N VAL A 71 2.33 -5.13 -1.03
CA VAL A 71 3.07 -4.24 -1.93
C VAL A 71 4.19 -4.97 -2.67
N HIS A 72 4.92 -5.87 -1.98
CA HIS A 72 5.95 -6.69 -2.61
C HIS A 72 5.36 -7.65 -3.65
N ILE A 73 4.20 -8.26 -3.38
CA ILE A 73 3.50 -9.11 -4.36
C ILE A 73 3.16 -8.28 -5.59
N LEU A 74 2.51 -7.13 -5.43
CA LEU A 74 2.15 -6.24 -6.55
C LEU A 74 3.37 -5.86 -7.41
N ALA A 75 4.49 -5.48 -6.79
CA ALA A 75 5.71 -5.16 -7.51
C ALA A 75 6.33 -6.38 -8.22
N ASN A 76 6.29 -7.56 -7.60
CA ASN A 76 6.88 -8.78 -8.15
C ASN A 76 6.03 -9.43 -9.25
N THR A 77 4.72 -9.18 -9.28
CA THR A 77 3.80 -9.78 -10.25
C THR A 77 3.35 -8.81 -11.33
N ILE A 78 3.80 -7.55 -11.34
CA ILE A 78 3.36 -6.54 -12.32
C ILE A 78 3.65 -6.95 -13.78
N ASP A 79 4.61 -7.84 -14.02
CA ASP A 79 4.94 -8.41 -15.33
C ASP A 79 4.08 -9.62 -15.72
N ASN A 80 3.28 -10.14 -14.79
CA ASN A 80 2.25 -11.13 -15.02
C ASN A 80 0.88 -10.48 -14.73
N GLU A 81 0.36 -9.79 -15.74
CA GLU A 81 -0.82 -8.91 -15.60
C GLU A 81 -2.06 -9.65 -15.04
N GLU A 82 -2.30 -10.89 -15.44
CA GLU A 82 -3.42 -11.69 -14.94
C GLU A 82 -3.32 -11.93 -13.43
N VAL A 83 -2.14 -12.31 -12.95
CA VAL A 83 -1.90 -12.52 -11.51
C VAL A 83 -1.97 -11.19 -10.75
N PHE A 84 -1.38 -10.13 -11.29
CA PHE A 84 -1.44 -8.79 -10.70
C PHE A 84 -2.90 -8.32 -10.53
N ARG A 85 -3.70 -8.40 -11.60
CA ARG A 85 -5.10 -7.97 -11.58
C ARG A 85 -5.95 -8.83 -10.65
N ALA A 86 -5.75 -10.16 -10.65
CA ALA A 86 -6.41 -11.05 -9.71
C ALA A 86 -6.09 -10.69 -8.24
N PHE A 87 -4.84 -10.32 -7.94
CA PHE A 87 -4.46 -9.87 -6.61
C PHE A 87 -5.06 -8.50 -6.25
N CYS A 88 -5.21 -7.58 -7.21
CA CYS A 88 -5.93 -6.32 -7.01
C CYS A 88 -7.40 -6.57 -6.63
N ARG A 89 -8.10 -7.44 -7.38
CA ARG A 89 -9.49 -7.81 -7.07
C ARG A 89 -9.62 -8.44 -5.69
N ALA A 90 -8.77 -9.42 -5.37
CA ALA A 90 -8.75 -10.05 -4.05
C ALA A 90 -8.41 -9.06 -2.92
N THR A 91 -7.66 -8.00 -3.22
CA THR A 91 -7.41 -6.91 -2.28
C THR A 91 -8.70 -6.13 -2.03
N ILE A 92 -9.43 -5.73 -3.07
CA ILE A 92 -10.74 -5.07 -2.92
C ILE A 92 -11.71 -5.93 -2.14
N ASP A 93 -11.84 -7.21 -2.46
CA ASP A 93 -12.78 -8.13 -1.80
C ASP A 93 -12.58 -8.16 -0.28
N ARG A 94 -11.32 -8.14 0.20
CA ARG A 94 -10.98 -8.12 1.64
C ARG A 94 -11.22 -6.76 2.31
N HIS A 95 -11.46 -5.71 1.52
CA HIS A 95 -11.71 -4.35 1.97
C HIS A 95 -13.17 -3.91 1.77
N VAL A 96 -14.00 -4.72 1.11
CA VAL A 96 -15.46 -4.53 1.07
C VAL A 96 -15.98 -4.39 2.50
N GLY A 97 -16.89 -3.43 2.71
CA GLY A 97 -17.47 -3.14 4.02
C GLY A 97 -16.65 -2.19 4.92
N ARG A 98 -15.44 -1.78 4.52
CA ARG A 98 -14.62 -0.83 5.30
C ARG A 98 -14.95 0.65 5.04
N GLY A 99 -15.84 0.92 4.09
CA GLY A 99 -16.29 2.29 3.76
C GLY A 99 -15.19 3.19 3.17
N LEU A 100 -14.16 2.61 2.55
CA LEU A 100 -13.10 3.37 1.91
C LEU A 100 -13.63 4.13 0.68
N GLY A 101 -13.30 5.42 0.56
CA GLY A 101 -13.61 6.19 -0.64
C GLY A 101 -12.83 5.67 -1.86
N PRO A 102 -13.43 5.67 -3.08
CA PRO A 102 -12.82 5.07 -4.26
C PRO A 102 -11.50 5.72 -4.69
N SER A 103 -11.32 7.02 -4.42
CA SER A 103 -10.07 7.73 -4.75
C SER A 103 -8.88 7.26 -3.91
N LEU A 104 -9.10 6.64 -2.75
CA LEU A 104 -8.03 6.20 -1.85
C LEU A 104 -7.15 5.10 -2.47
N TRP A 105 -7.70 4.32 -3.41
CA TRP A 105 -6.96 3.26 -4.11
C TRP A 105 -5.83 3.82 -4.98
N LYS A 106 -5.98 5.02 -5.54
CA LYS A 106 -4.90 5.73 -6.23
C LYS A 106 -4.04 6.55 -5.25
N VAL A 107 -4.66 7.27 -4.31
CA VAL A 107 -3.94 8.11 -3.33
C VAL A 107 -2.91 7.32 -2.50
N PHE A 108 -3.20 6.04 -2.20
CA PHE A 108 -2.27 5.16 -1.49
C PHE A 108 -0.85 5.20 -2.08
N TRP A 109 -0.71 5.26 -3.41
CA TRP A 109 0.59 5.19 -4.06
C TRP A 109 1.43 6.45 -3.86
N SER A 110 0.81 7.62 -3.76
CA SER A 110 1.50 8.85 -3.38
C SER A 110 2.01 8.79 -1.93
N VAL A 111 1.18 8.26 -1.01
CA VAL A 111 1.58 8.05 0.40
C VAL A 111 2.72 7.02 0.49
N TRP A 112 2.64 5.94 -0.29
CA TRP A 112 3.65 4.90 -0.33
C TRP A 112 5.01 5.42 -0.80
N VAL A 113 5.05 6.18 -1.90
CA VAL A 113 6.28 6.77 -2.40
C VAL A 113 6.87 7.77 -1.40
N ALA A 114 6.04 8.63 -0.80
CA ALA A 114 6.51 9.58 0.21
C ALA A 114 7.04 8.88 1.47
N PHE A 115 6.47 7.74 1.85
CA PHE A 115 7.03 6.87 2.88
C PHE A 115 8.39 6.31 2.46
N LEU A 116 8.55 5.78 1.25
CA LEU A 116 9.85 5.29 0.77
C LEU A 116 10.91 6.40 0.76
N GLU A 117 10.54 7.62 0.38
CA GLU A 117 11.42 8.79 0.43
C GLU A 117 11.88 9.13 1.86
N SER A 118 11.01 8.94 2.85
CA SER A 118 11.39 9.09 4.26
C SER A 118 12.39 8.03 4.74
N ARG A 119 12.58 6.94 3.98
CA ARG A 119 13.47 5.82 4.28
C ARG A 119 14.78 5.86 3.48
N GLY A 120 14.87 6.70 2.46
CA GLY A 120 16.02 6.82 1.59
C GLY A 120 15.67 7.44 0.25
N ALA A 121 16.67 7.70 -0.58
CA ALA A 121 16.44 8.31 -1.89
C ALA A 121 15.62 7.39 -2.82
N VAL A 122 14.58 7.95 -3.45
CA VAL A 122 13.80 7.30 -4.50
C VAL A 122 14.03 8.05 -5.81
N SER A 123 14.55 7.38 -6.83
CA SER A 123 14.89 8.01 -8.11
C SER A 123 13.65 8.41 -8.92
N GLY A 124 13.82 9.27 -9.93
CA GLY A 124 12.74 9.64 -10.86
C GLY A 124 12.10 8.41 -11.53
N ASP A 125 12.91 7.46 -12.00
CA ASP A 125 12.42 6.22 -12.62
C ASP A 125 11.64 5.34 -11.64
N GLN A 126 12.06 5.28 -10.37
CA GLN A 126 11.34 4.54 -9.33
C GLN A 126 9.98 5.18 -9.03
N LYS A 127 9.91 6.51 -8.98
CA LYS A 127 8.63 7.24 -8.81
C LYS A 127 7.70 7.00 -10.00
N ALA A 128 8.21 7.10 -11.23
CA ALA A 128 7.45 6.84 -12.45
C ALA A 128 6.93 5.39 -12.51
N ALA A 129 7.75 4.42 -12.08
CA ALA A 129 7.34 3.02 -11.99
C ALA A 129 6.20 2.81 -10.97
N TRP A 130 6.30 3.39 -9.78
CA TRP A 130 5.22 3.34 -8.79
C TRP A 130 3.94 4.03 -9.24
N ASP A 131 4.05 5.16 -9.94
CA ASP A 131 2.86 5.81 -10.49
C ASP A 131 2.17 4.91 -11.52
N LYS A 132 2.93 4.30 -12.44
CA LYS A 132 2.38 3.40 -13.45
C LYS A 132 1.74 2.16 -12.82
N LEU A 133 2.41 1.53 -11.85
CA LEU A 133 1.86 0.41 -11.08
C LEU A 133 0.57 0.84 -10.37
N GLY A 134 0.59 2.02 -9.73
CA GLY A 134 -0.55 2.54 -9.00
C GLY A 134 -1.75 2.89 -9.88
N THR A 135 -1.52 3.33 -11.12
CA THR A 135 -2.57 3.51 -12.13
C THR A 135 -3.21 2.17 -12.48
N MET A 136 -2.40 1.16 -12.84
CA MET A 136 -2.91 -0.17 -13.18
C MET A 136 -3.67 -0.83 -12.01
N PHE A 137 -3.15 -0.66 -10.79
CA PHE A 137 -3.80 -1.12 -9.58
C PHE A 137 -5.16 -0.44 -9.40
N ASN A 138 -5.21 0.89 -9.53
CA ASN A 138 -6.44 1.64 -9.39
C ASN A 138 -7.48 1.22 -10.44
N ASP A 139 -7.09 1.11 -11.72
CA ASP A 139 -8.01 0.72 -12.80
C ASP A 139 -8.74 -0.59 -12.47
N GLU A 140 -8.00 -1.59 -11.99
CA GLU A 140 -8.57 -2.88 -11.59
C GLU A 140 -9.41 -2.78 -10.31
N CYS A 141 -9.02 -1.92 -9.37
CA CYS A 141 -9.77 -1.67 -8.15
C CYS A 141 -11.14 -1.05 -8.46
N GLN A 142 -11.20 -0.07 -9.36
CA GLN A 142 -12.45 0.58 -9.75
C GLN A 142 -13.39 -0.41 -10.46
N TYR A 143 -12.83 -1.26 -11.33
CA TYR A 143 -13.58 -2.37 -11.93
C TYR A 143 -14.20 -3.30 -10.87
N GLN A 144 -13.42 -3.70 -9.86
CA GLN A 144 -13.92 -4.60 -8.82
C GLN A 144 -14.93 -3.94 -7.89
N LEU A 145 -14.75 -2.65 -7.56
CA LEU A 145 -15.74 -1.87 -6.80
C LEU A 145 -17.07 -1.80 -7.52
N ALA A 146 -17.07 -1.54 -8.84
CA ALA A 146 -18.28 -1.52 -9.66
C ALA A 146 -19.02 -2.87 -9.62
N LYS A 147 -18.28 -4.00 -9.64
CA LYS A 147 -18.87 -5.34 -9.50
C LYS A 147 -19.56 -5.57 -8.15
N HIS A 148 -19.07 -4.95 -7.09
CA HIS A 148 -19.70 -5.01 -5.75
C HIS A 148 -20.84 -3.98 -5.58
N GLY A 149 -21.18 -3.20 -6.60
CA GLY A 149 -22.17 -2.13 -6.50
C GLY A 149 -21.73 -0.99 -5.58
N LEU A 150 -20.41 -0.80 -5.41
CA LEU A 150 -19.83 0.24 -4.55
C LEU A 150 -19.45 1.50 -5.36
N PRO A 151 -19.30 2.66 -4.69
CA PRO A 151 -18.78 3.87 -5.34
C PRO A 151 -17.44 3.60 -6.04
N HIS A 152 -17.30 4.10 -7.26
CA HIS A 152 -16.12 3.94 -8.12
C HIS A 152 -15.95 5.22 -8.98
N THR A 153 -14.73 5.47 -9.46
CA THR A 153 -14.37 6.69 -10.23
C THR A 153 -13.33 6.41 -11.28
#